data_AF-A0A9D3Y393-F1
#
_entry.id   AF-A0A9D3Y393-F1
#
_cell.length_a   1.000
_cell.length_b   1.000
_cell.length_c   1.000
_cell.angle_alpha   90.00
_cell.angle_beta   90.00
_cell.angle_gamma   90.00
#
_symmetry.space_group_name_H-M   'P 1'
#
loop_
_entity.id
_entity.type
_entity.pdbx_description
1 polymer ?
#
loop_
_entity_poly.entity_id
_entity_poly.type
_entity_poly.pdbx_seq_one_letter_code
_entity_poly.pdbx_strand_id
1 'polypeptide(L)'
;MKIDIEGSEFIVLPHLLQTLTLCKDIITSFVIEMHEWAKKSMGSTLTFDELRTMIQKQGCVPSEIVNVDDESFLHDVIVEPNW
;
A
#
# COMPACT_ATOMS: atom_id res chain seq x y z
N MET A 1 14.41 2.76 -2.42
CA MET A 1 13.66 2.82 -1.14
C MET A 1 12.51 1.84 -1.22
N LYS A 2 12.21 1.10 -0.14
CA LYS A 2 11.00 0.28 0.00
C LYS A 2 10.11 0.94 1.04
N ILE A 3 8.80 1.04 0.79
CA ILE A 3 7.82 1.50 1.77
C ILE A 3 6.73 0.46 1.94
N ASP A 4 6.10 0.49 3.10
CA ASP A 4 4.90 -0.29 3.40
C ASP A 4 3.75 0.68 3.68
N ILE A 5 2.57 0.36 3.16
CA ILE A 5 1.37 1.20 3.21
C ILE A 5 0.22 0.35 3.76
N GLU A 6 -0.03 0.55 5.03
CA GLU A 6 -1.08 -0.14 5.76
C GLU A 6 -1.88 0.86 6.64
N GLY A 7 -3.18 0.64 6.80
CA GLY A 7 -4.12 1.44 7.59
C GLY A 7 -4.39 2.87 7.10
N SER A 8 -3.69 3.33 6.07
CA SER A 8 -3.71 4.71 5.57
C SER A 8 -3.78 4.81 4.05
N GLU A 9 -4.04 3.70 3.37
CA GLU A 9 -3.94 3.51 1.92
C GLU A 9 -4.72 4.58 1.15
N PHE A 10 -5.97 4.80 1.57
CA PHE A 10 -6.89 5.72 0.90
C PHE A 10 -6.60 7.20 1.17
N ILE A 11 -5.69 7.51 2.09
CA ILE A 11 -5.22 8.86 2.38
C ILE A 11 -3.90 9.12 1.65
N VAL A 12 -2.96 8.19 1.76
CA VAL A 12 -1.60 8.39 1.23
C VAL A 12 -1.50 8.14 -0.26
N LEU A 13 -2.20 7.14 -0.81
CA LEU A 13 -2.10 6.81 -2.24
C LEU A 13 -2.46 7.98 -3.17
N PRO A 14 -3.54 8.73 -2.95
CA PRO A 14 -3.84 9.90 -3.79
C PRO A 14 -2.70 10.91 -3.79
N HIS A 15 -2.08 11.15 -2.64
CA HIS A 15 -0.96 12.08 -2.52
C HIS A 15 0.28 11.56 -3.24
N LEU A 16 0.64 10.29 -3.07
CA LEU A 16 1.78 9.67 -3.75
C LEU A 16 1.59 9.62 -5.27
N LEU A 17 0.36 9.41 -5.73
CA LEU A 17 0.02 9.45 -7.16
C LEU A 17 0.15 10.86 -7.74
N GLN A 18 -0.38 11.88 -7.03
CA GLN A 18 -0.32 13.29 -7.44
C GLN A 18 1.11 13.83 -7.50
N THR A 19 1.97 13.37 -6.60
CA THR A 19 3.38 13.82 -6.48
C THR A 19 4.34 13.00 -7.32
N LEU A 20 3.85 12.02 -8.09
CA LEU A 20 4.68 11.09 -8.89
C LEU A 20 5.68 10.28 -8.05
N THR A 21 5.37 10.07 -6.76
CA THR A 21 6.29 9.40 -5.82
C THR A 21 6.35 7.88 -6.06
N LEU A 22 5.36 7.30 -6.74
CA LEU A 22 5.31 5.88 -7.13
C LEU A 22 6.08 5.56 -8.43
N CYS A 23 7.09 6.38 -8.74
CA CYS A 23 8.08 6.12 -9.77
C CYS A 23 9.30 5.41 -9.17
N LYS A 24 9.89 4.47 -9.93
CA LYS A 24 10.95 3.55 -9.50
C LYS A 24 12.23 4.25 -9.02
N ASP A 25 12.49 5.45 -9.53
CA ASP A 25 13.61 6.32 -9.16
C ASP A 25 13.46 6.96 -7.77
N ILE A 26 12.23 7.10 -7.27
CA ILE A 26 11.93 7.62 -5.93
C ILE A 26 11.67 6.45 -4.97
N ILE A 27 10.63 5.67 -5.24
CA ILE A 27 10.27 4.46 -4.50
C ILE A 27 10.51 3.27 -5.43
N THR A 28 11.42 2.38 -5.05
CA THR A 28 11.79 1.24 -5.89
C THR A 28 10.69 0.17 -5.88
N SER A 29 10.15 -0.09 -4.70
CA SER A 29 9.07 -1.02 -4.47
C SER A 29 8.23 -0.60 -3.27
N PHE A 30 6.97 -1.02 -3.23
CA PHE A 30 6.11 -0.81 -2.08
C PHE A 30 5.19 -1.99 -1.84
N VAL A 31 4.79 -2.17 -0.57
CA VAL A 31 3.73 -3.07 -0.14
C VAL A 31 2.50 -2.22 0.15
N ILE A 32 1.32 -2.77 -0.10
CA ILE A 32 0.06 -2.11 0.20
C ILE A 32 -1.02 -3.12 0.55
N GLU A 33 -1.79 -2.84 1.60
CA GLU A 33 -2.89 -3.68 2.04
C GLU A 33 -4.23 -2.95 1.94
N MET A 34 -5.00 -3.17 0.88
CA MET A 34 -6.26 -2.44 0.71
C MET A 34 -7.36 -3.01 1.60
N HIS A 35 -7.53 -2.40 2.77
CA HIS A 35 -8.55 -2.75 3.75
C HIS A 35 -9.97 -2.31 3.37
N GLU A 36 -10.94 -3.23 3.37
CA GLU A 36 -12.36 -2.91 3.08
C GLU A 36 -12.99 -1.97 4.12
N TRP A 37 -12.57 -2.06 5.39
CA TRP A 37 -13.04 -1.14 6.43
C TRP A 37 -12.60 0.30 6.13
N ALA A 38 -11.34 0.49 5.71
CA ALA A 38 -10.77 1.79 5.37
C ALA A 38 -11.42 2.34 4.09
N LYS A 39 -11.61 1.48 3.09
CA LYS A 39 -12.32 1.79 1.85
C LYS A 39 -13.72 2.34 2.12
N LYS A 40 -14.49 1.64 2.95
CA LYS A 40 -15.84 2.04 3.35
C LYS A 40 -15.83 3.35 4.16
N SER A 41 -14.93 3.49 5.12
CA SER A 41 -14.84 4.70 5.96
C SER A 41 -14.47 5.94 5.15
N MET A 42 -13.65 5.79 4.11
CA MET A 42 -13.23 6.87 3.24
C MET A 42 -14.18 7.09 2.06
N GLY A 43 -15.23 6.28 1.92
CA GLY A 43 -16.14 6.32 0.78
C GLY A 43 -15.43 6.09 -0.56
N SER A 44 -14.29 5.40 -0.55
CA SER A 44 -13.49 5.17 -1.74
C SER A 44 -14.02 3.97 -2.52
N THR A 45 -13.98 4.06 -3.85
CA THR A 45 -14.22 2.92 -4.74
C THR A 45 -12.93 2.36 -5.31
N LEU A 46 -11.78 2.91 -4.91
CA LEU A 46 -10.48 2.55 -5.47
C LEU A 46 -10.22 1.05 -5.32
N THR A 47 -9.94 0.41 -6.44
CA THR A 47 -9.54 -0.99 -6.53
C THR A 47 -8.04 -1.12 -6.80
N PHE A 48 -7.49 -2.30 -6.53
CA PHE A 48 -6.09 -2.61 -6.85
C PHE A 48 -5.78 -2.46 -8.35
N ASP A 49 -6.73 -2.82 -9.23
CA ASP A 49 -6.54 -2.73 -10.68
C ASP A 49 -6.57 -1.29 -11.18
N GLU A 50 -7.43 -0.45 -10.60
CA GLU A 50 -7.41 0.99 -10.83
C GLU A 50 -6.09 1.61 -10.35
N LEU A 51 -5.62 1.24 -9.16
CA LEU A 51 -4.32 1.69 -8.64
C LEU A 51 -3.17 1.34 -9.59
N ARG A 52 -3.10 0.07 -10.04
CA ARG A 52 -2.09 -0.37 -11.03
C ARG A 52 -2.15 0.45 -12.30
N THR A 53 -3.37 0.69 -12.80
CA THR A 53 -3.60 1.51 -13.99
C THR A 53 -3.15 2.96 -13.78
N MET A 54 -3.38 3.54 -12.61
CA MET A 54 -2.96 4.90 -12.27
C MET A 54 -1.44 5.03 -12.19
N ILE A 55 -0.76 4.06 -11.56
CA ILE A 55 0.70 4.02 -11.47
C ILE A 55 1.34 3.90 -12.85
N GLN A 56 0.82 3.03 -13.71
CA GLN A 56 1.30 2.88 -15.09
C GLN A 56 1.13 4.16 -15.93
N LYS A 57 0.17 5.02 -15.59
CA LYS A 57 -0.12 6.28 -16.29
C LYS A 57 0.77 7.45 -15.84
N GLN A 58 1.65 7.28 -14.85
CA GLN A 58 2.50 8.37 -14.33
C GLN A 58 3.61 8.83 -15.30
N GLY A 59 3.80 8.16 -16.44
CA GLY A 59 4.78 8.56 -17.45
C GLY A 59 6.23 8.25 -17.07
N CYS A 60 6.44 7.44 -16.02
CA CYS A 60 7.74 6.99 -15.53
C CYS A 60 7.79 5.46 -15.48
N VAL A 61 8.96 4.91 -15.14
CA VAL A 61 9.05 3.48 -14.78
C VAL A 61 8.35 3.30 -13.44
N PRO A 62 7.28 2.49 -13.35
CA PRO A 62 6.49 2.36 -12.13
C PRO A 62 7.24 1.61 -11.02
N SER A 63 6.98 1.98 -9.76
CA SER A 63 7.41 1.19 -8.60
C SER A 63 6.84 -0.22 -8.65
N GLU A 64 7.59 -1.19 -8.14
CA GLU A 64 7.13 -2.57 -8.03
C GLU A 64 6.18 -2.74 -6.83
N ILE A 65 4.98 -3.27 -7.07
CA ILE A 65 4.08 -3.66 -5.99
C ILE A 65 4.51 -5.05 -5.51
N VAL A 66 5.00 -5.14 -4.28
CA VAL A 66 5.43 -6.39 -3.66
C VAL A 66 4.28 -6.92 -2.82
N ASN A 67 3.88 -8.17 -3.07
CA ASN A 67 2.77 -8.81 -2.38
C ASN A 67 3.31 -9.72 -1.25
N VAL A 68 3.88 -9.09 -0.22
CA VAL A 68 4.38 -9.77 0.97
C VAL A 68 3.77 -9.03 2.17
N ASP A 69 2.73 -9.65 2.74
CA ASP A 69 2.19 -9.32 4.06
C ASP A 69 3.29 -9.62 5.09
N ASP A 70 3.88 -8.55 5.64
CA ASP A 70 4.89 -8.65 6.69
C ASP A 70 4.30 -8.71 8.10
N GLU A 71 2.96 -8.75 8.24
CA GLU A 71 2.27 -9.11 9.49
C GLU A 71 2.16 -10.62 9.70
N SER A 72 2.57 -11.44 8.72
CA SER A 72 2.61 -12.89 8.85
C SER A 72 3.76 -13.38 9.75
N PHE A 73 3.67 -13.05 11.04
CA PHE A 73 4.42 -13.71 12.10
C PHE A 73 3.87 -15.14 12.30
N LEU A 74 4.26 -16.07 11.43
CA LEU A 74 4.12 -17.51 11.71
C LEU A 74 4.83 -17.94 13.02
N HIS A 75 5.56 -17.03 13.68
CA HIS A 75 6.36 -17.26 14.88
C HIS A 75 6.15 -16.26 16.04
N ASP A 76 5.20 -15.32 15.96
CA ASP A 76 4.86 -14.52 17.15
C ASP A 76 3.94 -15.36 18.02
N VAL A 77 4.58 -16.12 18.90
CA VAL A 77 3.92 -16.76 20.03
C VAL A 77 3.27 -15.64 20.84
N ILE A 78 1.96 -15.46 20.70
CA ILE A 78 1.16 -14.67 21.63
C ILE A 78 1.27 -15.37 22.99
N VAL A 79 2.22 -14.94 23.81
CA VAL A 79 2.14 -15.21 25.24
C VAL A 79 1.21 -14.14 25.79
N GLU A 80 -0.10 -14.42 25.79
CA GLU A 80 -1.07 -13.55 26.48
C GLU A 80 -0.60 -13.40 27.94
N PRO A 81 -0.32 -12.18 28.43
CA PRO A 81 -0.08 -11.98 29.84
C PRO A 81 -1.43 -11.99 30.56
N ASN A 82 -1.69 -13.05 31.34
CA ASN A 82 -2.76 -13.08 32.32
C ASN A 82 -2.56 -11.93 33.33
N TRP A 83 -3.41 -10.92 33.26
CA TRP A 83 -3.69 -9.99 34.35
C TRP A 83 -5.20 -9.84 34.52
#